data_AF-A0A1Y2ZVC3-F1
#
_entry.id   AF-A0A1Y2ZVC3-F1
#
_cell.length_a   1.000
_cell.length_b   1.000
_cell.length_c   1.000
_cell.angle_alpha   90.00
_cell.angle_beta   90.00
_cell.angle_gamma   90.00
#
_symmetry.space_group_name_H-M   'P 1'
#
loop_
_entity.id
_entity.type
_entity.pdbx_description
1 polymer ?
#
loop_
_entity_poly.entity_id
_entity_poly.type
_entity_poly.pdbx_seq_one_letter_code
_entity_poly.pdbx_strand_id
1 'polypeptide(L)'
;MEFYSWQNKYLAIKHYAVLNPATDQRLNDGGGLYLLIKTNGAKWWRFDYSIEGKRKTLSLGVYPVIGLAAARRKRCPQTNQQRH
;
A
#
# COMPACT_ATOMS: atom_id res chain seq x y z
N MET A 1 27.01 4.63 -39.22
CA MET A 1 26.18 5.25 -38.17
C MET A 1 24.84 4.53 -38.10
N GLU A 2 24.76 3.31 -37.55
CA GLU A 2 23.45 2.65 -37.30
C GLU A 2 23.50 1.39 -36.40
N PHE A 3 24.51 1.23 -35.53
CA PHE A 3 24.66 0.00 -34.72
C PHE A 3 24.86 0.23 -33.21
N TYR A 4 24.52 1.41 -32.69
CA TYR A 4 24.63 1.74 -31.25
C TYR A 4 23.29 2.00 -30.54
N SER A 5 22.15 1.62 -31.14
CA SER A 5 20.82 1.87 -30.56
C SER A 5 20.15 0.64 -29.92
N TRP A 6 20.82 -0.51 -29.90
CA TRP A 6 20.18 -1.77 -29.47
C TRP A 6 20.85 -2.55 -28.34
N GLN A 7 21.93 -2.04 -27.74
CA GLN A 7 22.47 -2.62 -26.50
C GLN A 7 21.97 -1.88 -25.24
N ASN A 8 21.62 -0.59 -25.33
CA ASN A 8 21.16 0.19 -24.17
C ASN A 8 19.68 -0.03 -23.81
N LYS A 9 18.88 -0.61 -24.71
CA LYS A 9 17.48 -0.94 -24.39
C LYS A 9 17.35 -2.22 -23.55
N TYR A 10 18.35 -3.11 -23.60
CA TYR A 10 18.35 -4.40 -22.89
C TYR A 10 18.85 -4.32 -21.45
N LEU A 11 19.69 -3.33 -21.11
CA LEU A 11 20.13 -3.09 -19.74
C LEU A 11 19.03 -2.48 -18.86
N ALA A 12 18.10 -1.73 -19.46
CA ALA A 12 16.87 -1.36 -18.76
C ALA A 12 16.04 -2.62 -18.43
N ILE A 13 16.12 -3.68 -19.25
CA ILE A 13 15.20 -4.84 -19.21
C ILE A 13 15.53 -5.94 -18.20
N LYS A 14 16.71 -5.93 -17.60
CA LYS A 14 17.11 -7.01 -16.67
C LYS A 14 17.17 -6.58 -15.19
N HIS A 15 17.02 -5.30 -14.89
CA HIS A 15 17.16 -4.75 -13.53
C HIS A 15 15.81 -4.39 -12.85
N TYR A 16 14.72 -5.06 -13.23
CA TYR A 16 13.37 -4.72 -12.76
C TYR A 16 12.93 -5.33 -11.43
N ALA A 17 13.70 -6.24 -10.84
CA ALA A 17 13.21 -7.03 -9.72
C ALA A 17 13.83 -6.68 -8.36
N VAL A 18 14.65 -5.62 -8.28
CA VAL A 18 15.21 -5.15 -7.01
C VAL A 18 14.88 -3.68 -6.83
N LEU A 19 13.84 -3.44 -6.03
CA LEU A 19 13.69 -2.30 -5.13
C LEU A 19 14.06 -0.92 -5.73
N ASN A 20 13.17 -0.33 -6.53
CA ASN A 20 13.16 1.12 -6.71
C ASN A 20 12.42 1.76 -5.53
N PRO A 21 13.08 2.39 -4.54
CA PRO A 21 12.40 3.18 -3.51
C PRO A 21 11.96 4.56 -4.03
N ALA A 22 11.84 4.76 -5.34
CA ALA A 22 11.46 6.06 -5.90
C ALA A 22 9.96 6.35 -5.77
N THR A 23 9.14 5.32 -5.56
CA THR A 23 7.69 5.45 -5.49
C THR A 23 7.12 4.70 -4.28
N ASP A 24 6.07 5.27 -3.68
CA ASP A 24 5.34 4.62 -2.60
C ASP A 24 4.68 3.34 -3.11
N GLN A 25 4.94 2.21 -2.44
CA GLN A 25 4.36 0.92 -2.78
C GLN A 25 3.09 0.65 -1.98
N ARG A 26 2.13 -0.02 -2.61
CA ARG A 26 0.88 -0.45 -1.97
C ARG A 26 0.81 -1.96 -1.98
N LEU A 27 0.78 -2.57 -0.79
CA LEU A 27 0.59 -3.99 -0.62
C LEU A 27 -0.85 -4.25 -0.18
N ASN A 28 -1.68 -4.73 -1.10
CA ASN A 28 -3.10 -4.95 -0.84
C ASN A 28 -3.31 -6.25 -0.03
N ASP A 29 -4.01 -6.15 1.10
CA ASP A 29 -4.46 -7.29 1.92
C ASP A 29 -5.87 -7.77 1.51
N GLY A 30 -6.59 -6.93 0.75
CA GLY A 30 -7.92 -7.24 0.22
C GLY A 30 -9.04 -6.55 0.97
N GLY A 31 -10.21 -6.48 0.32
CA GLY A 31 -11.41 -5.83 0.86
C GLY A 31 -11.16 -4.39 1.33
N GLY A 32 -10.40 -3.61 0.56
CA GLY A 32 -10.07 -2.19 0.81
C GLY A 32 -8.84 -1.94 1.69
N LEU A 33 -8.28 -2.95 2.36
CA LEU A 33 -7.10 -2.81 3.22
C LEU A 33 -5.80 -2.95 2.43
N TYR A 34 -4.87 -2.02 2.64
CA TYR A 34 -3.53 -2.07 2.07
C TYR A 34 -2.48 -1.50 3.03
N LEU A 35 -1.26 -1.98 2.90
CA LEU A 35 -0.09 -1.42 3.54
C LEU A 35 0.60 -0.48 2.54
N LEU A 36 0.63 0.81 2.88
CA LEU A 36 1.39 1.82 2.16
C LEU A 36 2.83 1.81 2.67
N ILE A 37 3.77 1.38 1.83
CA ILE A 37 5.20 1.38 2.10
C ILE A 37 5.78 2.60 1.39
N LYS A 38 6.13 3.61 2.17
CA LYS A 38 6.73 4.83 1.66
C LYS A 38 8.18 4.59 1.23
N THR A 39 8.67 5.46 0.36
CA THR A 39 10.08 5.51 -0.07
C THR A 39 11.07 5.58 1.09
N ASN A 40 10.68 6.24 2.18
CA ASN A 40 11.47 6.36 3.42
C ASN A 40 11.42 5.11 4.33
N GLY A 41 10.77 4.02 3.88
CA GLY A 41 10.61 2.79 4.65
C GLY A 41 9.48 2.82 5.68
N ALA A 42 8.75 3.94 5.83
CA ALA A 42 7.59 4.00 6.70
C ALA A 42 6.44 3.17 6.14
N LYS A 43 5.81 2.37 6.99
CA LYS A 43 4.78 1.40 6.59
C LYS A 43 3.47 1.73 7.29
N TRP A 44 2.43 2.08 6.55
CA TRP A 44 1.16 2.54 7.11
C TRP A 44 0.00 1.65 6.66
N TRP A 45 -0.81 1.21 7.60
CA TRP A 45 -2.06 0.53 7.30
C TRP A 45 -3.12 1.55 6.89
N ARG A 46 -3.61 1.43 5.66
CA ARG A 46 -4.65 2.27 5.07
C ARG A 46 -5.82 1.39 4.66
N PHE A 47 -7.02 1.89 4.88
CA PHE A 47 -8.25 1.20 4.54
C PHE A 47 -9.16 2.13 3.74
N ASP A 48 -9.35 1.82 2.46
CA ASP A 48 -10.28 2.55 1.60
C ASP A 48 -11.65 1.88 1.67
N TYR A 49 -12.67 2.67 1.98
CA TYR A 49 -14.05 2.21 2.11
C TYR A 49 -15.02 3.27 1.57
N SER A 50 -16.22 2.85 1.21
CA SER A 50 -17.27 3.73 0.72
C SER A 50 -18.50 3.63 1.63
N ILE A 51 -18.94 4.77 2.16
CA ILE A 51 -20.22 4.89 2.88
C ILE A 51 -21.05 5.93 2.16
N GLU A 52 -22.31 5.61 1.85
CA GLU A 52 -23.24 6.53 1.16
C GLU A 52 -22.65 7.07 -0.16
N GLY A 53 -21.94 6.21 -0.91
CA GLY A 53 -21.30 6.59 -2.18
C GLY A 53 -20.07 7.50 -2.05
N LYS A 54 -19.67 7.90 -0.83
CA LYS A 54 -18.47 8.71 -0.59
C LYS A 54 -17.30 7.81 -0.23
N ARG A 55 -16.24 7.88 -1.04
CA ARG A 55 -14.96 7.21 -0.76
C ARG A 55 -14.26 7.91 0.41
N LYS A 56 -13.81 7.11 1.37
CA LYS A 56 -13.05 7.54 2.54
C LYS A 56 -11.84 6.63 2.72
N THR A 57 -10.74 7.20 3.20
CA THR A 57 -9.52 6.47 3.55
C THR A 57 -9.30 6.59 5.05
N LEU A 58 -9.28 5.46 5.74
CA LEU A 58 -8.98 5.36 7.17
C LEU A 58 -7.52 4.98 7.39
N SER A 59 -6.83 5.71 8.26
CA SER A 59 -5.50 5.32 8.77
C SER A 59 -5.67 4.40 9.97
N LEU A 60 -5.24 3.14 9.86
CA LEU A 60 -5.36 2.15 10.94
C LEU A 60 -4.14 2.15 11.88
N GLY A 61 -3.03 2.73 11.43
CA GLY A 61 -1.80 2.93 12.20
C GLY A 61 -0.53 2.63 11.39
N VAL A 62 0.60 2.66 12.08
CA VAL A 62 1.94 2.42 11.51
C VAL A 62 2.38 1.00 11.87
N TYR A 63 2.99 0.30 10.93
CA TYR A 63 3.70 -0.96 11.17
C TYR A 63 5.11 -0.66 11.72
N PRO A 64 5.62 -1.40 12.72
CA PRO A 64 5.10 -2.66 13.27
C PRO A 64 4.15 -2.52 14.45
N VAL A 65 3.91 -1.30 14.94
CA VAL A 65 3.05 -1.04 16.13
C VAL A 65 1.67 -1.67 15.99
N ILE A 66 1.09 -1.62 14.79
CA ILE A 66 -0.14 -2.34 14.44
C ILE A 66 0.23 -3.50 13.51
N GLY A 67 0.04 -4.73 13.99
CA GLY A 67 0.16 -5.94 13.17
C GLY A 67 -1.05 -6.17 12.27
N LEU A 68 -0.92 -7.09 11.30
CA LEU A 68 -1.96 -7.42 10.33
C LEU A 68 -3.29 -7.82 10.99
N ALA A 69 -3.24 -8.70 12.01
CA ALA A 69 -4.45 -9.13 12.72
C ALA A 69 -5.16 -7.95 13.40
N ALA A 70 -4.42 -7.00 13.97
CA ALA A 70 -4.97 -5.80 14.58
C ALA A 70 -5.57 -4.86 13.53
N ALA A 71 -4.92 -4.68 12.38
CA ALA A 71 -5.46 -3.90 11.26
C ALA A 71 -6.78 -4.51 10.73
N ARG A 72 -6.86 -5.84 10.59
CA ARG A 72 -8.08 -6.55 10.18
C ARG A 72 -9.21 -6.40 11.21
N ARG A 73 -8.90 -6.43 12.51
CA ARG A 73 -9.89 -6.17 13.58
C ARG A 73 -10.42 -4.74 13.51
N LYS A 74 -9.55 -3.74 13.33
CA LYS A 74 -9.97 -2.32 13.21
C LYS A 74 -10.77 -2.04 11.94
N ARG A 75 -10.53 -2.79 10.87
CA ARG A 75 -11.33 -2.72 9.63
C ARG A 75 -12.74 -3.26 9.84
N CYS A 76 -12.89 -4.34 10.60
CA CYS A 76 -14.21 -4.86 10.92
C CYS A 76 -14.95 -3.75 11.68
N PRO A 77 -16.11 -3.27 11.20
CA PRO A 77 -16.87 -2.30 11.94
C PRO A 77 -17.14 -2.91 13.31
N GLN A 78 -16.61 -2.28 14.36
CA GLN A 78 -17.04 -2.58 15.71
C GLN A 78 -18.47 -2.07 15.80
N THR A 79 -19.43 -2.91 15.42
CA THR A 79 -20.85 -2.73 15.71
C THR A 79 -21.03 -2.85 17.20
N ASN A 80 -20.54 -1.87 17.96
CA ASN A 80 -20.93 -1.68 19.33
C ASN A 80 -20.68 -0.23 19.79
N GLN A 81 -21.81 0.40 20.12
CA GLN A 81 -21.98 1.05 21.43
C GLN A 81 -21.56 2.52 21.54
N GLN A 82 -22.23 3.37 20.76
CA GLN A 82 -22.66 4.68 21.23
C GLN A 82 -24.17 4.84 20.94
N ARG A 83 -24.97 4.06 21.67
CA ARG A 83 -26.33 4.44 22.03
C ARG A 83 -26.26 4.88 23.48
N HIS A 84 -26.04 6.16 23.70
CA HIS A 84 -26.44 6.84 24.93
C HIS A 84 -27.59 7.77 24.57
#